data_AF-A0A1B9ACL3-F1
#
_entry.id   AF-A0A1B9ACL3-F1
#
_cell.length_a   1.000
_cell.length_b   1.000
_cell.length_c   1.000
_cell.angle_alpha   90.00
_cell.angle_beta   90.00
_cell.angle_gamma   90.00
#
_symmetry.space_group_name_H-M   'P 1'
#
loop_
_entity.id
_entity.type
_entity.pdbx_description
1 polymer ?
#
loop_
_entity_poly.entity_id
_entity_poly.type
_entity_poly.pdbx_seq_one_letter_code
_entity_poly.pdbx_strand_id
1 'polypeptide(L)'
;MDWFLVLKRKALTGIVTAILSTLVVFVYFKEQVDTSILWLIFLVFAVAIFSYGIAVSLLADFLSKKTNPKPVALFIRFLVYLFFGSILFLGEFLVFYSLTASLLFFIFDEAIRYGQLHSLDATQ
;
A
#
# COMPACT_ATOMS: atom_id res chain seq x y z
N MET A 1 -17.75 4.58 -12.44
CA MET A 1 -16.91 4.24 -11.27
C MET A 1 -16.72 5.52 -10.50
N ASP A 2 -17.27 5.61 -9.29
CA ASP A 2 -17.17 6.83 -8.50
C ASP A 2 -15.72 7.05 -8.08
N TRP A 3 -15.10 8.06 -8.68
CA TRP A 3 -13.73 8.48 -8.35
C TRP A 3 -13.59 8.79 -6.86
N PHE A 4 -14.65 9.28 -6.23
CA PHE A 4 -14.71 9.52 -4.79
C PHE A 4 -14.56 8.22 -3.96
N LEU A 5 -15.23 7.13 -4.35
CA LEU A 5 -15.11 5.84 -3.67
C LEU A 5 -13.71 5.23 -3.83
N VAL A 6 -13.11 5.37 -5.03
CA VAL A 6 -11.75 4.90 -5.32
C VAL A 6 -10.73 5.65 -4.46
N LEU A 7 -10.86 6.98 -4.40
CA LEU A 7 -9.96 7.82 -3.62
C LEU A 7 -10.10 7.55 -2.12
N LYS A 8 -11.34 7.41 -1.61
CA LYS A 8 -11.61 7.05 -0.20
C LYS A 8 -10.96 5.71 0.16
N ARG A 9 -11.07 4.71 -0.70
CA ARG A 9 -10.45 3.39 -0.50
C ARG A 9 -8.92 3.49 -0.42
N LYS A 10 -8.31 4.20 -1.38
CA LYS A 10 -6.84 4.37 -1.44
C LYS A 10 -6.32 5.18 -0.26
N ALA A 11 -7.04 6.21 0.16
CA ALA A 11 -6.71 6.99 1.36
C ALA A 11 -6.77 6.13 2.62
N LEU A 12 -7.82 5.32 2.81
CA LEU A 12 -7.95 4.42 3.95
C LEU A 12 -6.82 3.38 3.96
N THR A 13 -6.51 2.81 2.80
CA THR A 13 -5.36 1.90 2.62
C THR A 13 -4.06 2.58 3.03
N GLY A 14 -3.85 3.83 2.59
CA GLY A 14 -2.66 4.60 2.92
C GLY A 14 -2.49 4.84 4.43
N ILE A 15 -3.57 5.21 5.12
CA ILE A 15 -3.56 5.40 6.58
C ILE A 15 -3.19 4.10 7.29
N VAL A 16 -3.86 3.00 6.96
CA VAL A 16 -3.60 1.69 7.60
C VAL A 16 -2.17 1.23 7.33
N THR A 17 -1.69 1.38 6.09
CA THR A 17 -0.32 1.00 5.71
C THR A 17 0.72 1.84 6.45
N ALA A 18 0.50 3.15 6.61
CA ALA A 18 1.42 4.02 7.32
C ALA A 18 1.53 3.66 8.81
N ILE A 19 0.39 3.40 9.46
CA ILE A 19 0.36 2.96 10.86
C ILE A 19 1.11 1.63 11.03
N LEU A 20 0.81 0.64 10.18
CA LEU A 20 1.43 -0.68 10.28
C LEU A 20 2.92 -0.65 9.96
N SER A 21 3.34 0.10 8.93
CA SER A 21 4.76 0.25 8.58
C SER A 21 5.53 0.91 9.71
N THR A 22 4.94 1.90 10.38
CA THR A 22 5.53 2.53 11.57
C THR A 22 5.63 1.54 12.73
N LEU A 23 4.60 0.73 12.96
CA LEU A 23 4.60 -0.29 14.00
C LEU A 23 5.66 -1.37 13.77
N VAL A 24 5.89 -1.76 12.51
CA VAL A 24 6.98 -2.68 12.14
C VAL A 24 8.34 -2.08 12.52
N VAL A 25 8.57 -0.80 12.23
CA VAL A 25 9.81 -0.10 12.63
C VAL A 25 9.94 -0.04 14.16
N PHE A 26 8.85 0.27 14.87
CA PHE A 26 8.84 0.33 16.32
C PHE A 26 9.22 -1.01 16.97
N VAL A 27 8.65 -2.12 16.49
CA VAL A 27 8.95 -3.45 17.02
C VAL A 27 10.41 -3.82 16.77
N TYR A 28 10.95 -3.45 15.59
CA TYR A 28 12.32 -3.76 15.23
C TYR A 28 13.36 -2.94 16.03
N PHE A 29 13.06 -1.66 16.30
CA PHE A 29 13.96 -0.73 16.97
C PHE A 29 13.50 -0.33 18.38
N LYS A 30 12.78 -1.23 19.07
CA LYS A 30 12.09 -0.94 20.32
C LYS A 30 12.95 -0.28 21.40
N GLU A 31 14.24 -0.59 21.44
CA GLU A 31 15.19 -0.05 22.43
C GLU A 31 15.95 1.20 21.95
N GLN A 32 15.79 1.60 20.69
CA GLN A 32 16.60 2.63 20.03
C GLN A 32 15.77 3.82 19.53
N VAL A 33 14.44 3.76 19.62
CA VAL A 33 13.53 4.76 19.06
C VAL A 33 12.71 5.43 20.16
N ASP A 34 12.96 6.71 20.37
CA ASP A 34 12.12 7.58 21.18
C ASP A 34 10.79 7.91 20.48
N THR A 35 9.78 8.28 21.27
CA THR A 35 8.45 8.67 20.78
C THR A 35 8.51 9.77 19.72
N SER A 36 9.41 10.75 19.85
CA SER A 36 9.56 11.83 18.86
C SER A 36 10.06 11.33 17.51
N ILE A 37 10.98 10.36 17.52
CA ILE A 37 11.53 9.74 16.30
C ILE A 37 10.45 8.86 15.64
N LEU A 38 9.62 8.19 16.44
CA LEU A 38 8.47 7.42 15.94
C LEU A 38 7.47 8.28 15.16
N TRP A 39 7.13 9.47 15.67
CA TRP A 39 6.26 10.41 14.95
C TRP A 39 6.88 10.90 13.65
N LEU A 40 8.20 11.12 13.62
CA LEU A 40 8.91 11.47 12.40
C LEU A 40 8.85 10.32 11.38
N ILE A 41 9.11 9.07 11.81
CA ILE A 41 9.00 7.88 10.97
C ILE A 41 7.58 7.75 10.40
N PHE A 42 6.56 7.92 11.23
CA PHE A 42 5.16 7.90 10.80
C PHE A 42 4.89 8.95 9.72
N LEU A 43 5.37 10.18 9.92
CA LEU A 43 5.16 11.27 8.97
C LEU A 43 5.88 11.00 7.64
N VAL A 44 7.11 10.48 7.69
CA VAL A 44 7.87 10.09 6.48
C VAL A 44 7.14 8.98 5.72
N PHE A 45 6.68 7.93 6.40
CA PHE A 45 5.90 6.88 5.76
C PHE A 45 4.58 7.39 5.22
N ALA A 46 3.86 8.23 5.95
CA ALA A 46 2.62 8.83 5.49
C ALA A 46 2.87 9.61 4.19
N VAL A 47 3.84 10.51 4.17
CA VAL A 47 4.18 11.27 2.96
C VAL A 47 4.55 10.34 1.81
N ALA A 48 5.41 9.35 2.03
CA ALA A 48 5.82 8.40 1.01
C ALA A 48 4.64 7.57 0.46
N ILE A 49 3.78 7.06 1.34
CA ILE A 49 2.62 6.23 0.97
C ILE A 49 1.55 7.06 0.25
N PHE A 50 1.27 8.27 0.72
CA PHE A 50 0.26 9.14 0.10
C PHE A 50 0.73 9.72 -1.24
N SER A 51 2.02 10.01 -1.41
CA SER A 51 2.58 10.48 -2.68
C SER A 51 2.80 9.33 -3.67
N TYR A 52 3.60 8.33 -3.29
CA TYR A 52 4.00 7.25 -4.18
C TYR A 52 3.03 6.06 -4.13
N GLY A 53 2.61 5.61 -2.95
CA GLY A 53 1.74 4.43 -2.82
C GLY A 53 0.41 4.57 -3.56
N ILE A 54 -0.24 5.74 -3.48
CA ILE A 54 -1.47 6.03 -4.23
C ILE A 54 -1.21 6.06 -5.74
N ALA A 55 -0.12 6.68 -6.18
CA ALA A 55 0.25 6.74 -7.60
C ALA A 55 0.49 5.34 -8.18
N VAL A 56 1.22 4.49 -7.44
CA VAL A 56 1.46 3.08 -7.78
C VAL A 56 0.15 2.31 -7.86
N SER A 57 -0.74 2.50 -6.90
CA SER A 57 -2.05 1.87 -6.87
C SER A 57 -2.91 2.26 -8.07
N LEU A 58 -2.87 3.53 -8.50
CA LEU A 58 -3.57 4.01 -9.70
C LEU A 58 -2.96 3.44 -10.97
N LEU A 59 -1.63 3.37 -11.06
CA LEU A 59 -0.93 2.75 -12.18
C LEU A 59 -1.25 1.26 -12.29
N ALA A 60 -1.23 0.54 -11.17
CA ALA A 60 -1.58 -0.88 -11.11
C ALA A 60 -3.03 -1.13 -11.56
N ASP A 61 -3.97 -0.25 -11.20
CA ASP A 61 -5.34 -0.28 -11.69
C ASP A 61 -5.43 -0.01 -13.19
N PHE A 62 -4.68 0.97 -13.68
CA PHE A 62 -4.63 1.31 -15.09
C PHE A 62 -4.10 0.15 -15.95
N LEU A 63 -2.98 -0.45 -15.54
CA LEU A 63 -2.35 -1.58 -16.24
C LEU A 63 -3.22 -2.83 -16.20
N SER A 64 -3.89 -3.09 -15.07
CA SER A 64 -4.74 -4.28 -14.91
C SER A 64 -6.13 -4.16 -15.56
N LYS A 65 -6.57 -2.96 -15.96
CA LYS A 65 -7.93 -2.68 -16.45
C LYS A 65 -8.35 -3.47 -17.69
N LYS A 66 -7.41 -3.79 -18.58
CA LYS A 66 -7.68 -4.50 -19.84
C LYS A 66 -7.44 -6.01 -19.76
N THR A 67 -7.02 -6.51 -18.59
CA THR A 67 -6.66 -7.91 -18.43
C THR A 67 -7.86 -8.74 -18.01
N ASN A 68 -8.18 -9.74 -18.84
CA ASN A 68 -9.08 -10.82 -18.51
C ASN A 68 -8.26 -12.11 -18.68
N PRO A 69 -8.14 -13.00 -17.68
CA PRO A 69 -8.97 -13.18 -16.48
C PRO A 69 -8.49 -12.47 -15.18
N LYS A 70 -9.38 -12.40 -14.16
CA LYS A 70 -9.14 -11.78 -12.83
C LYS A 70 -7.81 -12.15 -12.14
N PRO A 71 -7.33 -13.42 -12.17
CA PRO A 71 -6.06 -13.79 -11.56
C PRO A 71 -4.85 -13.08 -12.19
N VAL A 72 -4.90 -12.84 -13.51
CA VAL A 72 -3.82 -12.13 -14.23
C VAL A 72 -3.81 -10.66 -13.85
N ALA A 73 -4.98 -10.04 -13.68
CA ALA A 73 -5.08 -8.67 -13.19
C ALA A 73 -4.47 -8.52 -11.78
N LEU A 74 -4.71 -9.48 -10.88
CA LEU A 74 -4.11 -9.51 -9.55
C LEU A 74 -2.60 -9.69 -9.61
N PHE A 75 -2.11 -10.60 -10.45
CA PHE A 75 -0.69 -10.83 -10.65
C PHE A 75 0.03 -9.59 -11.20
N ILE A 76 -0.55 -8.88 -12.17
CA ILE A 76 0.00 -7.62 -12.69
C ILE A 76 0.10 -6.57 -11.58
N ARG A 77 -0.94 -6.40 -10.77
CA ARG A 77 -0.88 -5.47 -9.64
C ARG A 77 0.22 -5.85 -8.67
N PHE A 78 0.30 -7.13 -8.29
CA PHE A 78 1.35 -7.65 -7.42
C PHE A 78 2.74 -7.32 -7.97
N LEU A 79 3.00 -7.57 -9.26
CA LEU A 79 4.27 -7.22 -9.90
C LEU A 79 4.56 -5.72 -9.82
N VAL A 80 3.57 -4.86 -10.06
CA VAL A 80 3.75 -3.40 -9.97
C VAL A 80 4.18 -2.98 -8.57
N TYR A 81 3.52 -3.48 -7.52
CA TYR A 81 3.92 -3.19 -6.14
C TYR A 81 5.29 -3.80 -5.79
N LEU A 82 5.60 -4.99 -6.32
CA LEU A 82 6.90 -5.63 -6.12
C LEU A 82 8.03 -4.76 -6.71
N PHE A 83 7.90 -4.35 -7.98
CA PHE A 83 8.88 -3.49 -8.65
C PHE A 83 9.03 -2.15 -7.94
N PHE A 84 7.92 -1.49 -7.55
CA PHE A 84 8.00 -0.21 -6.85
C PHE A 84 8.59 -0.33 -5.45
N GLY A 85 8.26 -1.39 -4.72
CA GLY A 85 8.87 -1.70 -3.42
C GLY A 85 10.38 -1.95 -3.55
N SER A 86 10.83 -2.46 -4.68
CA SER A 86 12.24 -2.72 -5.00
C SER A 86 12.96 -1.57 -5.71
N ILE A 87 12.34 -0.43 -6.02
CA ILE A 87 13.04 0.68 -6.69
C ILE A 87 13.96 1.48 -5.74
N LEU A 88 13.69 1.43 -4.43
CA LEU A 88 14.47 2.15 -3.41
C LEU A 88 15.78 1.42 -3.01
N PHE A 89 16.52 0.89 -4.00
CA PHE A 89 17.78 0.15 -3.83
C PHE A 89 18.98 0.99 -3.36
N LEU A 90 18.81 2.29 -3.15
CA LEU A 90 19.89 3.21 -2.77
C LEU A 90 20.35 3.10 -1.31
N GLY A 91 19.71 2.25 -0.49
CA GLY A 91 20.22 1.86 0.82
C GLY A 91 19.60 0.54 1.26
N GLU A 92 20.43 -0.46 1.58
CA GLU A 92 19.99 -1.82 1.93
C GLU A 92 18.88 -1.84 3.00
N PHE A 93 18.95 -0.91 3.95
CA PHE A 93 17.93 -0.70 4.97
C PHE A 93 16.59 -0.25 4.36
N LEU A 94 16.60 0.74 3.46
CA LEU A 94 15.39 1.30 2.85
C LEU A 94 14.64 0.29 1.98
N VAL A 95 15.34 -0.67 1.36
CA VAL A 95 14.73 -1.69 0.49
C VAL A 95 13.75 -2.58 1.23
N PHE A 96 14.13 -3.05 2.43
CA PHE A 96 13.27 -3.97 3.18
C PHE A 96 12.00 -3.27 3.66
N TYR A 97 12.11 -2.03 4.11
CA TYR A 97 10.96 -1.24 4.56
C TYR A 97 10.08 -0.77 3.39
N SER A 98 10.67 -0.36 2.26
CA SER A 98 9.90 0.03 1.08
C SER A 98 9.15 -1.16 0.49
N LEU A 99 9.77 -2.33 0.44
CA LEU A 99 9.13 -3.56 0.01
C LEU A 99 8.01 -3.96 0.97
N THR A 100 8.26 -3.91 2.28
CA THR A 100 7.25 -4.22 3.30
C THR A 100 6.06 -3.27 3.21
N ALA A 101 6.29 -1.96 3.14
CA ALA A 101 5.23 -0.96 2.99
C ALA A 101 4.44 -1.14 1.69
N SER A 102 5.12 -1.44 0.58
CA SER A 102 4.48 -1.69 -0.72
C SER A 102 3.59 -2.95 -0.69
N LEU A 103 4.07 -4.03 -0.08
CA LEU A 103 3.31 -5.28 0.07
C LEU A 103 2.13 -5.11 1.02
N LEU A 104 2.31 -4.40 2.14
CA LEU A 104 1.20 -4.05 3.04
C LEU A 104 0.14 -3.25 2.29
N PHE A 105 0.56 -2.23 1.52
CA PHE A 105 -0.38 -1.44 0.72
C PHE A 105 -1.15 -2.30 -0.27
N PHE A 106 -0.46 -3.19 -1.00
CA PHE A 106 -1.09 -4.14 -1.92
C PHE A 106 -2.14 -5.01 -1.23
N ILE A 107 -1.78 -5.64 -0.11
CA ILE A 107 -2.67 -6.55 0.64
C ILE A 107 -3.92 -5.80 1.10
N PHE A 108 -3.77 -4.60 1.67
CA PHE A 108 -4.91 -3.83 2.17
C PHE A 108 -5.78 -3.25 1.04
N ASP A 109 -5.20 -2.72 -0.05
CA ASP A 109 -5.99 -2.22 -1.19
C ASP A 109 -6.81 -3.35 -1.81
N GLU A 110 -6.23 -4.54 -1.94
CA GLU A 110 -6.93 -5.69 -2.51
C GLU A 110 -7.96 -6.27 -1.53
N ALA A 111 -7.65 -6.37 -0.23
CA ALA A 111 -8.61 -6.82 0.79
C ALA A 111 -9.85 -5.91 0.87
N ILE A 112 -9.67 -4.59 0.86
CA ILE A 112 -10.79 -3.64 0.88
C ILE A 112 -11.56 -3.70 -0.44
N ARG A 113 -10.89 -3.90 -1.58
CA ARG A 113 -11.54 -4.07 -2.89
C ARG A 113 -12.39 -5.34 -2.96
N TYR A 114 -11.91 -6.46 -2.43
CA TYR A 114 -12.69 -7.69 -2.32
C TYR A 114 -13.89 -7.53 -1.40
N GLY A 115 -13.72 -6.87 -0.25
CA GLY A 115 -14.83 -6.58 0.67
C GLY A 115 -15.93 -5.72 0.04
N GLN A 116 -15.56 -4.70 -0.74
CA GLN A 116 -16.52 -3.86 -1.47
C GLN A 116 -17.29 -4.64 -2.54
N LEU A 117 -16.62 -5.53 -3.29
CA LEU A 117 -17.28 -6.40 -4.28
C LEU A 117 -18.32 -7.31 -3.63
N HIS A 118 -17.98 -7.95 -2.51
CA HIS A 118 -18.93 -8.81 -1.79
C HIS A 118 -20.13 -8.06 -1.19
N SER A 119 -19.95 -6.82 -0.73
CA SER A 119 -21.07 -6.01 -0.22
C SER A 119 -22.09 -5.64 -1.31
N LEU A 120 -21.65 -5.50 -2.56
CA LEU A 120 -22.50 -5.20 -3.71
C LEU A 120 -23.26 -6.44 -4.20
N ASP A 121 -22.64 -7.63 -4.12
CA ASP A 121 -23.29 -8.90 -4.45
C ASP A 121 -24.33 -9.30 -3.38
N ALA A 122 -24.15 -8.89 -2.12
CA ALA A 122 -25.09 -9.16 -1.02
C ALA A 122 -26.33 -8.25 -1.00
N THR A 123 -26.39 -7.22 -1.85
CA THR A 123 -27.51 -6.27 -1.94
C THR A 123 -28.35 -6.44 -3.22
N GLN A 124 -28.07 -7.47 -4.03
CA GLN A 124 -28.88 -7.93 -5.16
C GLN A 124 -29.63 -9.22 -4.81
#